data_AF-A0AAD9U839-F1
#
_entry.id   AF-A0AAD9U839-F1
#
_cell.length_a   1.000
_cell.length_b   1.000
_cell.length_c   1.000
_cell.angle_alpha   90.00
_cell.angle_beta   90.00
_cell.angle_gamma   90.00
#
_symmetry.space_group_name_H-M   'P 1'
#
loop_
_entity.id
_entity.type
_entity.pdbx_description
1 polymer ?
#
loop_
_entity_poly.entity_id
_entity_poly.type
_entity_poly.pdbx_seq_one_letter_code
_entity_poly.pdbx_strand_id
1 'polypeptide(L)'
;MSYKNKFVNSKLIAEKYIDQWRANPDWNFARMSAQLRVYSNTDASRWQFCHARKAARQMIEGGIKDQYSKLSEYGVEMKRINPESSVILKCDDNARFERLYICLVALKKGWKWDVCLL
;
A
#
# COMPACT_ATOMS: atom_id res chain seq x y z
N MET A 1 -36.06 6.85 11.10
CA MET A 1 -35.44 7.16 12.41
C MET A 1 -33.98 6.77 12.35
N SER A 2 -33.07 7.70 12.65
CA SER A 2 -31.61 7.48 12.57
C SER A 2 -31.13 6.86 13.88
N TYR A 3 -30.83 5.56 13.88
CA TYR A 3 -30.25 4.88 15.05
C TYR A 3 -28.76 5.23 15.14
N LYS A 4 -28.32 5.70 16.31
CA LYS A 4 -26.91 6.01 16.59
C LYS A 4 -26.29 4.88 17.40
N ASN A 5 -25.53 4.02 16.73
CA ASN A 5 -24.83 2.92 17.36
C ASN A 5 -23.52 3.40 17.99
N LYS A 6 -23.38 3.26 19.30
CA LYS A 6 -22.16 3.64 20.05
C LYS A 6 -20.93 2.82 19.68
N PHE A 7 -21.12 1.63 19.11
CA PHE A 7 -20.02 0.75 18.68
C PHE A 7 -19.48 1.12 17.28
N VAL A 8 -20.20 1.94 16.51
CA VAL A 8 -19.74 2.43 15.20
C VAL A 8 -18.81 3.62 15.43
N ASN A 9 -17.52 3.32 15.55
CA ASN A 9 -16.47 4.35 15.67
C ASN A 9 -15.79 4.62 14.31
N SER A 10 -15.08 5.75 14.21
CA SER A 10 -14.36 6.16 13.00
C SER A 10 -13.25 5.19 12.59
N LYS A 11 -12.55 4.58 13.54
CA LYS A 11 -11.51 3.57 13.31
C LYS A 11 -12.08 2.28 12.69
N LEU A 12 -13.19 1.78 13.21
CA LEU A 12 -13.89 0.60 12.67
C LEU A 12 -14.36 0.85 11.24
N ILE A 13 -14.91 2.04 10.96
CA ILE A 13 -15.30 2.43 9.59
C ILE A 13 -14.06 2.50 8.68
N ALA A 14 -12.95 3.07 9.16
CA ALA A 14 -11.71 3.17 8.39
C ALA A 14 -11.15 1.79 8.02
N GLU A 15 -11.06 0.88 9.01
CA GLU A 15 -10.57 -0.49 8.82
C GLU A 15 -11.48 -1.30 7.90
N LYS A 16 -12.79 -1.23 8.10
CA LYS A 16 -13.76 -2.01 7.31
C LYS A 16 -13.74 -1.65 5.83
N TYR A 17 -13.57 -0.37 5.51
CA TYR A 17 -13.66 0.15 4.14
C TYR A 17 -12.29 0.54 3.58
N ILE A 18 -11.18 0.09 4.18
CA ILE A 18 -9.83 0.50 3.82
C ILE A 18 -9.54 0.33 2.33
N ASP A 19 -10.01 -0.75 1.71
CA ASP A 19 -9.78 -1.03 0.30
C ASP A 19 -10.59 -0.10 -0.62
N GLN A 20 -11.78 0.33 -0.18
CA GLN A 20 -12.55 1.33 -0.92
C GLN A 20 -11.89 2.72 -0.83
N TRP A 21 -11.31 3.05 0.32
CA TRP A 21 -10.51 4.27 0.49
C TRP A 21 -9.23 4.25 -0.36
N ARG A 22 -8.60 3.08 -0.53
CA ARG A 22 -7.45 2.88 -1.43
C ARG A 22 -7.85 3.09 -2.89
N ALA A 23 -8.96 2.49 -3.32
CA ALA A 23 -9.45 2.58 -4.68
C ALA A 23 -9.95 3.99 -5.04
N ASN A 24 -10.60 4.67 -4.09
CA ASN A 24 -11.23 5.98 -4.28
C ASN A 24 -10.87 6.94 -3.12
N PRO A 25 -9.74 7.68 -3.19
CA PRO A 25 -9.29 8.57 -2.11
C PRO A 25 -10.24 9.74 -1.77
N ASP A 26 -11.08 10.13 -2.73
CA ASP A 26 -12.08 11.19 -2.63
C ASP A 26 -13.51 10.64 -2.50
N TRP A 27 -13.64 9.44 -1.93
CA TRP A 27 -14.93 8.81 -1.69
C TRP A 27 -15.86 9.77 -0.94
N ASN A 28 -17.11 9.90 -1.42
CA ASN A 28 -18.08 10.86 -0.92
C ASN A 28 -18.81 10.31 0.33
N PHE A 29 -19.05 11.18 1.31
CA PHE A 29 -19.88 10.94 2.49
C PHE A 29 -21.23 10.28 2.16
N ALA A 30 -21.96 10.77 1.15
CA ALA A 30 -23.27 10.22 0.82
C ALA A 30 -23.21 8.72 0.45
N ARG A 31 -22.19 8.34 -0.33
CA ARG A 31 -21.96 6.94 -0.72
C ARG A 31 -21.53 6.09 0.47
N MET A 32 -20.63 6.61 1.31
CA MET A 32 -20.20 5.89 2.51
C MET A 32 -21.36 5.69 3.49
N SER A 33 -22.19 6.72 3.71
CA SER A 33 -23.35 6.62 4.59
C SER A 33 -24.38 5.61 4.08
N ALA A 34 -24.59 5.55 2.76
CA ALA A 34 -25.44 4.52 2.16
C ALA A 34 -24.90 3.11 2.41
N GLN A 35 -23.60 2.88 2.21
CA GLN A 35 -23.00 1.57 2.49
C GLN A 35 -23.00 1.22 3.97
N LEU A 36 -22.75 2.19 4.85
CA LEU A 36 -22.79 1.98 6.29
C LEU A 36 -24.20 1.59 6.75
N ARG A 37 -25.25 2.20 6.19
CA ARG A 37 -26.63 1.80 6.46
C ARG A 37 -26.90 0.36 6.05
N VAL A 38 -26.44 -0.06 4.87
CA VAL A 38 -26.58 -1.47 4.42
C VAL A 38 -25.87 -2.42 5.37
N TYR A 39 -24.70 -2.03 5.88
CA TYR A 39 -23.87 -2.89 6.73
C TYR A 39 -24.34 -2.96 8.20
N SER A 40 -24.63 -1.82 8.83
CA SER A 40 -24.84 -1.73 10.28
C SER A 40 -26.19 -1.12 10.66
N ASN A 41 -27.06 -0.86 9.69
CA ASN A 41 -28.36 -0.20 9.87
C ASN A 41 -28.28 1.08 10.70
N THR A 42 -27.13 1.77 10.62
CA THR A 42 -26.76 2.90 11.46
C THR A 42 -26.29 4.05 10.59
N ASP A 43 -26.54 5.27 11.04
CA ASP A 43 -25.96 6.47 10.44
C ASP A 43 -24.65 6.90 11.12
N ALA A 44 -23.64 7.18 10.30
CA ALA A 44 -22.48 7.94 10.74
C ALA A 44 -22.71 9.44 10.53
N SER A 45 -22.28 10.23 11.51
CA SER A 45 -22.17 11.68 11.36
C SER A 45 -21.07 12.04 10.33
N ARG A 46 -21.18 13.25 9.76
CA ARG A 46 -20.17 13.80 8.86
C ARG A 46 -18.80 13.94 9.54
N TRP A 47 -18.78 14.19 10.85
CA TRP A 47 -17.56 14.22 11.65
C TRP A 47 -16.90 12.85 11.77
N GLN A 48 -17.67 11.81 12.09
CA GLN A 48 -17.16 10.43 12.12
C GLN A 48 -16.57 10.01 10.77
N PHE A 49 -17.21 10.40 9.67
CA PHE A 49 -16.69 10.19 8.33
C PHE A 49 -15.35 10.90 8.09
N CYS A 50 -15.23 12.17 8.47
CA CYS A 50 -14.00 12.92 8.31
C CYS A 50 -12.84 12.26 9.08
N HIS A 51 -13.11 11.82 10.32
CA HIS A 51 -12.14 11.09 11.13
C HIS A 51 -11.81 9.71 10.54
N ALA A 52 -12.80 8.97 10.04
CA ALA A 52 -12.59 7.68 9.41
C ALA A 52 -11.72 7.82 8.16
N ARG A 53 -11.98 8.83 7.33
CA ARG A 53 -11.17 9.15 6.15
C ARG A 53 -9.72 9.46 6.52
N LYS A 54 -9.52 10.29 7.55
CA LYS A 54 -8.18 10.63 8.05
C LYS A 54 -7.44 9.39 8.55
N ALA A 55 -8.11 8.55 9.35
CA ALA A 55 -7.53 7.32 9.87
C ALA A 55 -7.19 6.33 8.73
N ALA A 56 -8.09 6.16 7.76
CA ALA A 56 -7.86 5.31 6.59
C ALA A 56 -6.64 5.79 5.79
N ARG A 57 -6.51 7.10 5.54
CA ARG A 57 -5.31 7.65 4.87
C ARG A 57 -4.02 7.34 5.62
N GLN A 58 -4.01 7.54 6.95
CA GLN A 58 -2.84 7.24 7.78
C GLN A 58 -2.46 5.74 7.74
N MET A 59 -3.46 4.85 7.76
CA MET A 59 -3.24 3.40 7.63
C MET A 59 -2.67 3.02 6.25
N ILE A 60 -3.19 3.65 5.18
CA ILE A 60 -2.72 3.42 3.81
C ILE A 60 -1.27 3.91 3.66
N GLU A 61 -0.99 5.15 4.06
CA GLU A 61 0.35 5.74 3.99
C GLU A 61 1.36 4.96 4.85
N GLY A 62 0.97 4.54 6.06
CA GLY A 62 1.78 3.68 6.92
C GLY A 62 2.13 2.35 6.24
N GLY A 63 1.12 1.68 5.65
CA GLY A 63 1.35 0.43 4.93
C GLY A 63 2.27 0.58 3.71
N ILE A 64 2.21 1.72 3.00
CA ILE A 64 3.12 2.02 1.90
C ILE A 64 4.56 2.18 2.41
N LYS A 65 4.75 2.90 3.52
CA LYS A 65 6.07 3.07 4.14
C LYS A 65 6.68 1.73 4.57
N ASP A 66 5.87 0.86 5.17
CA ASP A 66 6.28 -0.47 5.62
C ASP A 66 6.58 -1.43 4.46
N GLN A 67 5.95 -1.24 3.30
CA GLN A 67 6.29 -2.00 2.09
C GLN A 67 7.64 -1.56 1.51
N TYR A 68 7.86 -0.24 1.43
CA TYR A 68 9.10 0.29 0.86
C TYR A 68 10.33 0.09 1.76
N SER A 69 10.16 0.02 3.09
CA SER A 69 11.27 -0.27 4.00
C SER A 69 11.93 -1.62 3.73
N LYS A 70 11.17 -2.59 3.20
CA LYS A 70 11.66 -3.94 2.85
C LYS A 70 12.51 -3.99 1.58
N LEU A 71 12.51 -2.94 0.75
CA LEU A 71 13.27 -2.94 -0.50
C LEU A 71 14.79 -2.98 -0.27
N SER A 72 15.27 -2.43 0.84
CA SER A 72 16.70 -2.45 1.17
C SER A 72 17.17 -3.88 1.44
N GLU A 73 16.46 -4.59 2.31
CA GLU A 73 16.69 -6.00 2.63
C GLU A 73 16.56 -6.88 1.38
N TYR A 74 15.54 -6.63 0.55
CA TYR A 74 15.38 -7.32 -0.73
C TYR A 74 16.59 -7.11 -1.66
N GLY A 75 17.11 -5.89 -1.74
CA GLY A 75 18.28 -5.59 -2.57
C GLY A 75 19.56 -6.27 -2.07
N VAL A 76 19.72 -6.43 -0.76
CA VAL A 76 20.81 -7.20 -0.14
C VAL A 76 20.68 -8.68 -0.51
N GLU A 77 19.48 -9.25 -0.34
CA GLU A 77 19.23 -10.66 -0.63
C GLU A 77 19.41 -10.99 -2.12
N MET A 78 18.97 -10.10 -3.00
CA MET A 78 19.18 -10.23 -4.44
C MET A 78 20.67 -10.29 -4.80
N LYS A 79 21.51 -9.46 -4.18
CA LYS A 79 22.97 -9.51 -4.38
C LYS A 79 23.60 -10.74 -3.75
N ARG A 80 23.06 -11.26 -2.65
CA ARG A 80 23.53 -12.51 -2.04
C ARG A 80 23.37 -13.70 -2.99
N ILE A 81 22.23 -13.79 -3.67
CA ILE A 81 21.94 -14.89 -4.61
C ILE A 81 22.62 -14.66 -5.96
N ASN A 82 22.67 -13.41 -6.45
CA ASN A 82 23.27 -13.07 -7.73
C ASN A 82 24.28 -11.91 -7.57
N PRO A 83 25.52 -12.18 -7.12
CA PRO A 83 26.51 -11.15 -6.78
C PRO A 83 26.81 -10.15 -7.90
N GLU A 84 26.75 -10.60 -9.16
CA GLU A 84 27.02 -9.76 -10.34
C GLU A 84 25.82 -8.92 -10.80
N SER A 85 24.66 -9.05 -10.13
CA SER A 85 23.48 -8.24 -10.45
C SER A 85 23.63 -6.82 -9.89
N SER A 86 23.19 -5.84 -10.66
CA SER A 86 23.15 -4.45 -10.19
C SER A 86 21.84 -4.20 -9.48
N VAL A 87 21.90 -3.79 -8.22
CA VAL A 87 20.76 -3.28 -7.46
C VAL A 87 21.17 -1.96 -6.84
N ILE A 88 20.45 -0.89 -7.21
CA ILE A 88 20.68 0.47 -6.73
C ILE A 88 19.34 1.01 -6.23
N LEU A 89 19.25 1.20 -4.92
CA LEU A 89 18.10 1.82 -4.25
C LEU A 89 18.49 3.25 -3.87
N LYS A 90 17.67 4.23 -4.23
CA LYS A 90 17.82 5.61 -3.80
C LYS A 90 16.59 6.05 -3.00
N CYS A 91 16.85 6.66 -1.86
CA CYS A 91 15.86 7.29 -1.01
C CYS A 91 16.19 8.78 -0.85
N ASP A 92 15.19 9.59 -0.49
CA ASP A 92 15.37 10.99 -0.12
C ASP A 92 15.92 11.14 1.32
N ASP A 93 16.14 12.38 1.75
CA ASP A 93 16.66 12.70 3.10
C ASP A 93 15.74 12.23 4.24
N ASN A 94 14.46 12.00 3.96
CA ASN A 94 13.47 11.48 4.90
C ASN A 94 13.31 9.96 4.81
N ALA A 95 14.27 9.27 4.18
CA ALA A 95 14.24 7.83 3.90
C ALA A 95 12.99 7.38 3.12
N ARG A 96 12.38 8.26 2.32
CA ARG A 96 11.29 7.91 1.42
C ARG A 96 11.87 7.39 0.11
N PHE A 97 11.25 6.34 -0.41
CA PHE A 97 11.61 5.75 -1.69
C PHE A 97 11.58 6.79 -2.82
N GLU A 98 12.67 6.90 -3.58
CA GLU A 98 12.74 7.74 -4.78
C GLU A 98 12.79 6.88 -6.05
N ARG A 99 13.75 5.94 -6.12
CA ARG A 99 13.93 5.08 -7.29
C ARG A 99 14.68 3.78 -6.96
N LEU A 100 14.36 2.73 -7.71
CA LEU A 100 15.05 1.44 -7.68
C LEU A 100 15.45 1.05 -9.09
N TYR A 101 16.73 0.74 -9.28
CA TYR A 101 17.26 0.13 -10.49
C TYR A 101 17.71 -1.30 -10.20
N ILE A 102 17.25 -2.23 -11.02
CA ILE A 102 17.62 -3.65 -10.95
C ILE A 102 18.04 -4.11 -12.34
N CYS A 103 19.22 -4.72 -12.44
CA CYS A 103 19.69 -5.41 -13.63
C CYS A 103 20.31 -6.75 -13.23
N LEU A 104 19.58 -7.82 -13.53
CA LEU A 104 19.99 -9.19 -13.23
C LEU A 104 21.18 -9.61 -14.09
N VAL A 105 22.10 -10.36 -13.50
CA VAL A 105 23.28 -10.87 -14.22
C VAL A 105 22.91 -11.67 -15.47
N ALA A 106 21.83 -12.45 -15.43
CA ALA A 106 21.36 -13.21 -16.59
C ALA A 106 21.02 -12.30 -17.78
N LEU A 107 20.41 -11.13 -17.52
CA LEU A 107 20.09 -10.15 -18.55
C LEU A 107 21.34 -9.43 -19.07
N LYS A 108 22.36 -9.26 -18.23
CA LYS A 108 23.66 -8.70 -18.66
C LYS A 108 24.43 -9.66 -19.56
N LYS A 109 24.44 -10.94 -19.20
CA LYS A 109 25.15 -12.00 -19.95
C LYS A 109 24.45 -12.38 -21.25
N GLY A 110 23.15 -12.05 -21.37
CA GLY A 110 22.32 -12.42 -22.50
C GLY A 110 22.02 -13.92 -22.52
N TRP A 111 21.13 -14.34 -23.43
CA TRP A 111 21.01 -15.76 -23.74
C TRP A 111 22.27 -16.22 -24.45
N LYS A 112 23.07 -17.03 -23.74
CA LYS A 112 24.02 -17.91 -24.39
C LYS A 112 23.21 -19.07 -24.95
N TRP A 113 22.93 -19.04 -26.24
CA TRP A 113 22.70 -20.29 -26.96
C TRP A 113 23.95 -21.11 -26.69
N ASP A 114 23.82 -22.27 -26.06
CA ASP A 114 24.95 -23.18 -25.96
C ASP A 114 25.51 -23.33 -27.37
N VAL A 115 26.73 -22.82 -27.53
CA VAL A 115 27.58 -23.16 -28.66
C VAL A 115 27.63 -24.67 -28.60
N CYS A 116 27.05 -25.30 -29.62
CA CYS A 116 27.09 -26.74 -29.79
C CYS A 116 28.53 -27.19 -29.55
N LEU A 117 28.76 -27.87 -28.43
CA LEU A 117 29.91 -28.74 -28.26
C LEU A 117 29.59 -30.00 -29.07
N LEU A 118 29.83 -29.91 -30.39
CA LEU A 118 30.10 -31.02 -31.29
C LEU A 118 31.43 -30.72 -31.99
#